data_AF-A0A2E7N0D5-F1
#
_entry.id   AF-A0A2E7N0D5-F1
#
_cell.length_a   1.000
_cell.length_b   1.000
_cell.length_c   1.000
_cell.angle_alpha   90.00
_cell.angle_beta   90.00
_cell.angle_gamma   90.00
#
_symmetry.space_group_name_H-M   'P 1'
#
loop_
_entity.id
_entity.type
_entity.pdbx_description
1 polymer ?
#
loop_
_entity_poly.entity_id
_entity_poly.type
_entity_poly.pdbx_seq_one_letter_code
_entity_poly.pdbx_strand_id
1 'polypeptide(L)' 'MNFEIRISSHPTGKHRFEIEVTENYEGNKWHVVVFEKEGKTYTHYETIGIDTWGQLQKYLKDLQDKAE' A
#
# COMPACT_ATOMS: atom_id res chain seq x y z
N MET A 1 -3.00 -9.95 -12.19
CA MET A 1 -2.47 -8.58 -12.33
C MET A 1 -1.55 -8.30 -11.16
N ASN A 2 -0.41 -7.64 -11.40
CA ASN A 2 0.47 -7.15 -10.35
C ASN A 2 0.87 -5.71 -10.69
N PHE A 3 0.81 -4.82 -9.70
CA PHE A 3 1.25 -3.45 -9.84
C PHE A 3 1.76 -2.92 -8.50
N GLU A 4 2.65 -1.93 -8.59
CA GLU A 4 3.25 -1.25 -7.45
C GLU A 4 2.63 0.16 -7.33
N ILE A 5 2.26 0.56 -6.12
CA ILE A 5 1.80 1.91 -5.82
C ILE A 5 2.79 2.57 -4.86
N ARG A 6 3.20 3.80 -5.20
CA ARG A 6 4.02 4.64 -4.32
C ARG A 6 3.19 5.80 -3.81
N ILE A 7 3.06 5.90 -2.50
CA ILE A 7 2.39 7.01 -1.82
C ILE A 7 3.45 7.82 -1.09
N SER A 8 3.47 9.12 -1.27
CA SER A 8 4.39 10.02 -0.58
C SER A 8 3.68 11.25 -0.05
N SER A 9 3.99 11.61 1.18
CA SER A 9 3.56 12.86 1.78
C SER A 9 4.24 14.08 1.15
N HIS A 10 3.47 15.10 0.80
CA HIS A 10 3.95 16.40 0.36
C HIS A 10 3.28 17.49 1.21
N PRO A 11 4.00 18.50 1.72
CA PRO A 11 5.40 18.86 1.48
C PRO A 11 6.42 18.21 2.45
N THR A 12 5.95 17.52 3.50
CA THR A 12 6.78 17.11 4.64
C THR A 12 7.68 15.90 4.35
N GLY A 13 7.32 15.03 3.39
CA GLY A 13 8.11 13.84 3.03
C GLY A 13 8.30 12.84 4.18
N LYS A 14 7.51 12.97 5.25
CA LYS A 14 7.63 12.24 6.52
C LYS A 14 7.36 10.74 6.36
N HIS A 15 6.36 10.40 5.56
CA HIS A 15 6.00 9.03 5.25
C HIS A 15 6.04 8.78 3.75
N ARG A 16 6.62 7.65 3.36
CA ARG A 16 6.65 7.12 2.00
C ARG A 16 6.28 5.65 2.07
N PHE A 17 5.20 5.26 1.40
CA PHE A 17 4.78 3.87 1.34
C PHE A 17 5.02 3.31 -0.07
N GLU A 18 5.56 2.09 -0.12
CA GLU A 18 5.65 1.28 -1.32
C GLU A 18 4.73 0.08 -1.13
N ILE A 19 3.78 -0.09 -2.04
CA ILE A 19 2.66 -1.02 -1.90
C ILE A 19 2.70 -1.97 -3.08
N GLU A 20 2.92 -3.25 -2.80
CA GLU A 20 2.83 -4.31 -3.79
C GLU A 20 1.44 -4.91 -3.75
N VAL A 21 0.74 -4.84 -4.89
CA VAL A 21 -0.58 -5.45 -5.03
C VAL A 21 -0.47 -6.63 -6.00
N THR A 22 -0.82 -7.81 -5.53
CA THR A 22 -0.87 -9.05 -6.33
C THR A 22 -2.29 -9.59 -6.34
N GLU A 23 -2.82 -9.87 -7.53
CA GLU A 23 -4.05 -10.67 -7.62
C GLU A 23 -3.75 -12.13 -7.27
N ASN A 24 -4.75 -12.78 -6.67
CA ASN A 24 -4.93 -14.23 -6.72
C ASN A 24 -4.15 -15.03 -5.67
N TYR A 25 -4.25 -14.63 -4.39
CA TYR A 25 -4.04 -15.56 -3.28
C TYR A 25 -5.40 -16.11 -2.82
N GLU A 26 -5.59 -17.42 -2.93
CA GLU A 26 -6.77 -18.15 -2.43
C GLU A 26 -8.16 -17.63 -2.87
N GLY A 27 -8.38 -17.44 -4.19
CA GLY A 27 -9.74 -17.37 -4.75
C GLY A 27 -10.35 -15.97 -4.89
N ASN A 28 -9.61 -15.06 -5.56
CA ASN A 28 -10.02 -13.70 -5.96
C ASN A 28 -9.73 -12.55 -4.97
N LYS A 29 -8.90 -12.77 -3.96
CA LYS A 29 -8.44 -11.68 -3.07
C LYS A 29 -7.24 -10.97 -3.67
N TRP A 30 -7.23 -9.65 -3.56
CA TRP A 30 -6.06 -8.80 -3.73
C TRP A 30 -5.18 -8.98 -2.50
N HIS A 31 -3.97 -9.48 -2.70
CA HIS A 31 -2.96 -9.58 -1.66
C HIS A 31 -2.09 -8.32 -1.71
N VAL A 32 -2.16 -7.51 -0.66
CA VAL A 32 -1.51 -6.22 -0.56
C VAL A 32 -0.43 -6.29 0.50
N VAL A 33 0.82 -6.01 0.11
CA VAL A 33 1.95 -5.90 1.02
C VAL A 33 2.39 -4.45 1.03
N VAL A 34 2.51 -3.87 2.22
CA VAL A 34 2.88 -2.46 2.40
C VAL A 34 4.23 -2.37 3.10
N PHE A 35 5.11 -1.57 2.52
CA PHE A 35 6.39 -1.20 3.10
C PHE A 35 6.41 0.29 3.39
N GLU A 36 6.86 0.65 4.58
CA GLU A 36 7.24 2.02 4.90
C GLU A 36 8.70 2.24 4.53
N LYS A 37 8.97 3.35 3.84
CA LYS A 37 10.28 3.73 3.34
C LYS A 37 10.82 4.92 4.12
N GLU A 38 11.90 4.69 4.85
CA GLU A 38 12.68 5.73 5.52
C GLU A 38 14.08 5.80 4.88
N GLY A 39 14.31 6.80 4.04
CA GLY A 39 15.54 6.94 3.27
C GLY A 39 15.72 5.80 2.24
N LYS A 40 16.69 4.91 2.50
CA LYS A 40 17.00 3.71 1.67
C LYS A 40 16.49 2.41 2.30
N THR A 41 15.93 2.47 3.50
CA THR A 41 15.44 1.30 4.23
C THR A 41 13.96 1.10 3.94
N TYR A 42 13.58 -0.16 3.76
CA TYR A 42 12.20 -0.61 3.63
C TYR A 42 11.85 -1.47 4.83
N THR A 43 10.87 -1.03 5.60
CA THR A 43 10.35 -1.77 6.75
C THR A 43 8.99 -2.31 6.39
N HIS A 44 8.77 -3.61 6.62
CA HIS A 44 7.44 -4.19 6.48
C HIS A 44 6.47 -3.47 7.43
N TYR A 45 5.40 -2.91 6.86
CA TYR A 45 4.38 -2.19 7.62
C TYR A 45 3.20 -3.12 7.91
N GLU A 46 2.59 -3.69 6.87
CA GLU A 46 1.53 -4.67 7.03
C GLU A 46 1.30 -5.52 5.77
N THR A 47 0.51 -6.57 5.91
CA THR A 47 0.00 -7.38 4.80
C THR A 47 -1.50 -7.60 5.00
N ILE A 48 -2.30 -7.29 3.98
CA ILE A 48 -3.76 -7.35 4.03
C ILE A 48 -4.34 -8.03 2.78
N GLY A 49 -5.37 -8.84 2.99
CA GLY A 49 -6.22 -9.37 1.93
C GLY A 49 -7.43 -8.48 1.71
N ILE A 50 -7.65 -8.05 0.46
CA ILE A 50 -8.76 -7.17 0.08
C ILE A 50 -9.61 -7.86 -0.98
N ASP A 51 -10.93 -7.89 -0.81
CA ASP A 51 -11.83 -8.65 -1.69
C ASP A 51 -12.31 -7.85 -2.90
N THR A 52 -12.38 -6.52 -2.78
CA THR A 52 -12.97 -5.66 -3.82
C THR A 52 -12.09 -4.47 -4.18
N TRP A 53 -12.21 -4.01 -5.42
CA TRP A 53 -11.52 -2.80 -5.89
C TRP A 53 -11.87 -1.57 -5.04
N GLY A 54 -13.14 -1.41 -4.63
CA GLY A 54 -13.56 -0.29 -3.78
C GLY A 54 -12.91 -0.28 -2.40
N GLN A 55 -12.69 -1.46 -1.79
CA GLN A 55 -11.93 -1.57 -0.54
C GLN A 55 -10.46 -1.20 -0.75
N LEU A 56 -9.85 -1.62 -1.88
CA LEU A 56 -8.48 -1.27 -2.20
C LEU A 56 -8.33 0.25 -2.37
N GLN A 57 -9.24 0.89 -3.11
CA GLN A 57 -9.23 2.35 -3.28
C GLN A 57 -9.35 3.09 -1.94
N LYS A 58 -10.26 2.64 -1.06
CA LYS A 58 -10.41 3.22 0.28
C LYS A 58 -9.14 3.06 1.11
N TYR A 59 -8.57 1.86 1.13
CA TYR A 59 -7.34 1.57 1.87
C TYR A 59 -6.17 2.45 1.41
N LEU A 60 -5.99 2.60 0.10
CA LEU A 60 -4.97 3.48 -0.47
C LEU A 60 -5.19 4.94 -0.09
N LYS A 61 -6.44 5.40 -0.03
CA LYS A 61 -6.79 6.76 0.42
C LYS A 61 -6.48 6.96 1.91
N ASP A 62 -6.83 6.00 2.75
CA ASP A 62 -6.52 6.05 4.19
C ASP A 62 -5.00 6.07 4.43
N LEU A 63 -4.21 5.31 3.66
CA LEU A 63 -2.74 5.36 3.71
C LEU A 63 -2.17 6.70 3.23
N GLN A 64 -2.78 7.31 2.22
CA GLN A 64 -2.42 8.65 1.77
C GLN A 64 -2.68 9.69 2.86
N ASP A 65 -3.86 9.66 3.49
CA ASP A 65 -4.25 10.61 4.53
C ASP A 65 -3.38 10.46 5.80
N LYS A 66 -2.87 9.26 6.08
CA LYS A 66 -1.87 9.02 7.14
C LYS A 66 -0.48 9.56 6.80
N ALA A 67 -0.16 9.66 5.52
CA ALA A 67 1.13 10.15 5.09
C ALA A 67 1.20 11.68 5.23
N GLU A 68 0.12 12.41 4.92
CA GLU A 68 -0.02 13.87 5.10
C GLU A 68 0.21 14.34 6.56
#